data_AF-A0A1X4I708-F1
#
_entry.id   AF-A0A1X4I708-F1
#
_cell.length_a   1.000
_cell.length_b   1.000
_cell.length_c   1.000
_cell.angle_alpha   90.00
_cell.angle_beta   90.00
_cell.angle_gamma   90.00
#
_symmetry.space_group_name_H-M   'P 1'
#
loop_
_entity.id
_entity.type
_entity.pdbx_description
1 polymer ?
#
loop_
_entity_poly.entity_id
_entity_poly.type
_entity_poly.pdbx_seq_one_letter_code
_entity_poly.pdbx_strand_id
1 'polypeptide(L)' 'ALRKEAEDALEAALAAPSERIVRKILTEINAKIGDMMFKPPPGPPLGRKPYDVEDVVRRWRERRAAAGGSDGPGGSGV' A
#
# COMPACT_ATOMS: atom_id res chain seq x y z
N ALA A 1 6.30 16.75 2.00
CA ALA A 1 7.63 16.10 1.97
C ALA A 1 7.45 14.65 1.53
N LEU A 2 8.38 14.08 0.76
CA LEU A 2 8.23 12.74 0.16
C LEU A 2 7.94 11.64 1.21
N ARG A 3 8.46 11.80 2.44
CA ARG A 3 8.18 10.86 3.54
C ARG A 3 6.68 10.72 3.80
N LYS A 4 5.98 11.84 3.99
CA LYS A 4 4.54 11.86 4.25
C LYS A 4 3.75 11.36 3.05
N GLU A 5 4.13 11.79 1.86
CA GLU A 5 3.50 11.31 0.62
C GLU A 5 3.64 9.79 0.46
N ALA A 6 4.77 9.22 0.87
CA ALA A 6 4.97 7.77 0.85
C ALA A 6 4.14 7.03 1.91
N GLU A 7 3.88 7.64 3.05
CA GLU A 7 2.99 7.10 4.08
C GLU A 7 1.54 7.13 3.59
N ASP A 8 1.09 8.27 3.10
CA ASP A 8 -0.26 8.46 2.56
C ASP A 8 -0.53 7.50 1.38
N ALA A 9 0.45 7.30 0.50
CA ALA A 9 0.36 6.35 -0.61
C ALA A 9 0.22 4.90 -0.13
N LEU A 10 0.94 4.50 0.92
CA LEU A 10 0.83 3.15 1.48
C LEU A 10 -0.56 2.93 2.09
N GLU A 11 -1.09 3.91 2.83
CA GLU A 11 -2.44 3.85 3.40
C GLU A 11 -3.50 3.76 2.30
N ALA A 12 -3.39 4.58 1.26
CA ALA A 12 -4.29 4.55 0.11
C ALA A 12 -4.24 3.21 -0.64
N ALA A 13 -3.05 2.62 -0.79
CA ALA A 13 -2.88 1.30 -1.39
C ALA A 13 -3.59 0.23 -0.56
N LEU A 14 -3.43 0.23 0.77
CA LEU A 14 -4.09 -0.72 1.67
C LEU A 14 -5.62 -0.55 1.75
N ALA A 15 -6.15 0.61 1.38
CA ALA A 15 -7.58 0.91 1.31
C ALA A 15 -8.18 0.72 -0.10
N ALA A 16 -7.35 0.44 -1.11
CA ALA A 16 -7.79 0.42 -2.50
C ALA A 16 -8.87 -0.67 -2.75
N PRO A 17 -9.81 -0.45 -3.68
CA PRO A 17 -10.88 -1.42 -3.94
C PRO A 17 -10.45 -2.58 -4.84
N SER A 18 -9.25 -2.51 -5.45
CA SER A 18 -8.72 -3.57 -6.32
C SER A 18 -7.20 -3.63 -6.33
N GLU A 19 -6.65 -4.82 -6.54
CA GLU A 19 -5.21 -5.05 -6.62
C GLU A 19 -4.52 -4.19 -7.68
N ARG A 20 -5.19 -3.96 -8.82
CA ARG A 20 -4.67 -3.09 -9.88
C ARG A 20 -4.37 -1.68 -9.37
N ILE A 21 -5.22 -1.15 -8.49
CA ILE A 21 -5.04 0.17 -7.90
C ILE A 21 -3.93 0.14 -6.84
N VAL A 22 -3.83 -0.91 -6.03
CA VAL A 22 -2.71 -1.14 -5.10
C VAL A 22 -1.38 -1.05 -5.84
N ARG A 23 -1.22 -1.87 -6.89
CA ARG A 23 -0.01 -1.93 -7.71
C ARG A 23 0.31 -0.56 -8.33
N LYS A 24 -0.70 0.12 -8.89
CA LYS A 24 -0.53 1.46 -9.48
C LYS A 24 0.02 2.47 -8.48
N ILE A 25 -0.61 2.59 -7.30
CA ILE A 25 -0.20 3.56 -6.27
C ILE A 25 1.25 3.29 -5.82
N LEU A 26 1.58 2.02 -5.57
CA LEU A 26 2.92 1.63 -5.14
C LEU A 26 3.98 1.87 -6.22
N THR A 27 3.67 1.59 -7.49
CA THR A 27 4.59 1.88 -8.59
C THR A 27 4.87 3.38 -8.70
N GLU A 28 3.85 4.24 -8.62
CA GLU A 28 4.02 5.69 -8.71
C GLU A 28 4.88 6.25 -7.57
N ILE A 29 4.64 5.83 -6.32
CA ILE A 29 5.45 6.30 -5.19
C ILE A 29 6.87 5.72 -5.20
N ASN A 30 7.05 4.46 -5.61
CA ASN A 30 8.36 3.85 -5.72
C ASN A 30 9.23 4.53 -6.77
N ALA A 31 8.64 4.98 -7.89
CA ALA A 31 9.35 5.78 -8.88
C ALA A 31 9.88 7.08 -8.25
N LYS A 32 9.06 7.81 -7.49
CA LYS A 32 9.47 9.03 -6.79
C LYS A 32 10.56 8.79 -5.74
N ILE A 33 10.46 7.69 -4.98
CA ILE A 33 11.49 7.28 -4.01
C ILE A 33 12.80 6.97 -4.73
N GLY A 34 12.74 6.21 -5.83
CA GLY A 34 13.89 5.90 -6.67
C GLY A 34 14.56 7.15 -7.26
N ASP A 35 13.77 8.08 -7.76
CA ASP A 35 14.27 9.36 -8.30
C ASP A 35 15.02 10.16 -7.25
N MET A 36 14.52 10.23 -6.01
CA MET A 36 15.20 10.92 -4.91
C MET A 36 16.44 10.17 -4.38
N MET A 37 16.49 8.85 -4.52
CA MET A 37 17.72 8.10 -4.24
C MET A 37 18.80 8.40 -5.29
N PHE A 38 18.40 8.55 -6.55
CA PHE A 38 19.32 8.80 -7.66
C PHE A 38 19.76 10.28 -7.75
N LYS A 39 18.87 11.21 -7.38
CA LYS A 39 19.12 12.65 -7.33
C LYS A 39 18.73 13.19 -5.94
N PRO A 40 19.55 12.91 -4.91
CA PRO A 40 19.24 13.33 -3.55
C PRO A 40 19.22 14.86 -3.49
N PRO A 41 18.11 15.48 -3.05
CA PRO A 41 18.12 16.90 -2.75
C PRO A 41 19.10 17.18 -1.60
N PRO A 42 19.71 18.38 -1.53
CA PRO A 42 20.58 18.75 -0.43
C PRO A 42 19.79 18.67 0.90
N GLY A 43 20.22 17.77 1.78
CA GLY A 43 19.57 17.49 3.06
C GLY A 43 19.83 16.08 3.56
N PRO A 44 19.38 15.74 4.79
CA PRO A 44 19.52 14.39 5.32
C PRO A 44 18.78 13.38 4.41
N PRO A 45 19.36 12.19 4.18
CA PRO A 45 18.71 11.18 3.37
C PRO A 45 17.35 10.82 3.97
N LEU A 46 16.33 10.67 3.11
CA LEU A 46 14.96 10.38 3.52
C LEU A 46 14.81 9.01 4.20
N GLY A 47 15.85 8.17 4.20
CA GLY A 47 15.92 6.91 4.94
C GLY A 47 14.91 5.84 4.52
N ARG A 48 14.10 6.07 3.48
CA ARG A 48 13.07 5.14 3.00
C ARG A 48 13.54 4.41 1.77
N LYS A 49 13.36 3.09 1.77
CA LYS A 49 13.49 2.23 0.59
C LYS A 49 12.15 2.17 -0.17
N PRO A 50 12.17 1.87 -1.47
CA PRO A 50 10.95 1.52 -2.20
C PRO A 50 10.19 0.40 -1.47
N TYR A 51 8.86 0.47 -1.53
CA TYR A 51 8.00 -0.58 -0.99
C TYR A 51 8.07 -1.84 -1.83
N ASP A 52 8.04 -2.99 -1.17
CA ASP A 52 7.83 -4.28 -1.85
C ASP A 52 6.35 -4.39 -2.25
N VAL A 53 6.09 -4.38 -3.55
CA VAL A 53 4.72 -4.40 -4.11
C VAL A 53 4.00 -5.69 -3.74
N GLU A 54 4.69 -6.83 -3.77
CA GLU A 54 4.06 -8.12 -3.49
C GLU A 54 3.72 -8.28 -2.01
N ASP A 55 4.60 -7.78 -1.12
CA ASP A 55 4.32 -7.74 0.32
C ASP A 55 3.08 -6.90 0.64
N VAL A 56 2.96 -5.71 0.04
CA VAL A 56 1.80 -4.84 0.29
C VAL A 56 0.52 -5.42 -0.33
N VAL A 57 0.59 -6.01 -1.52
CA VAL A 57 -0.55 -6.71 -2.14
C VAL A 57 -1.02 -7.87 -1.26
N ARG A 58 -0.10 -8.66 -0.68
CA ARG A 58 -0.45 -9.72 0.29
C ARG A 58 -1.24 -9.15 1.47
N ARG A 59 -0.72 -8.11 2.13
CA ARG A 59 -1.40 -7.45 3.27
C ARG A 59 -2.78 -6.90 2.89
N TRP A 60 -2.89 -6.31 1.70
CA TRP A 60 -4.16 -5.83 1.16
C TRP A 60 -5.18 -6.97 0.99
N ARG A 61 -4.75 -8.12 0.41
CA ARG A 61 -5.62 -9.31 0.24
C ARG A 61 -6.10 -9.85 1.58
N GLU A 62 -5.21 -9.97 2.56
CA GLU A 62 -5.53 -10.43 3.92
C GLU A 62 -6.60 -9.53 4.58
N ARG A 63 -6.41 -8.20 4.49
CA ARG A 63 -7.37 -7.23 5.02
C ARG A 63 -8.74 -7.32 4.34
N ARG A 64 -8.77 -7.54 3.02
CA ARG A 64 -10.02 -7.71 2.26
C ARG A 64 -10.72 -9.03 2.57
N ALA A 65 -9.98 -10.11 2.75
CA ALA A 65 -10.52 -11.40 3.17
C ALA A 65 -11.16 -11.30 4.56
N ALA A 66 -10.50 -10.60 5.50
CA ALA A 66 -11.06 -10.35 6.83
C ALA A 66 -12.32 -9.47 6.80
N ALA A 67 -12.37 -8.45 5.94
CA ALA A 67 -13.53 -7.56 5.80
C ALA A 67 -14.73 -8.22 5.09
N GLY A 68 -14.48 -9.19 4.20
CA GLY A 68 -15.52 -9.98 3.53
C GLY A 68 -15.97 -11.22 4.32
N GLY A 69 -15.29 -11.55 5.42
CA GLY A 69 -15.59 -12.72 6.26
C GLY A 69 -16.65 -12.49 7.35
N SER A 70 -17.26 -11.29 7.40
CA SER A 70 -18.32 -10.95 8.36
C SER A 70 -19.75 -11.07 7.82
N ASP A 71 -19.94 -11.65 6.63
CA ASP A 71 -21.24 -12.22 6.24
C ASP A 71 -21.41 -13.56 6.96
N GLY A 72 -21.95 -13.51 8.17
CA GLY A 72 -22.21 -14.70 8.99
C GLY A 72 -23.35 -15.56 8.44
N PRO A 73 -23.44 -16.84 8.82
CA PRO A 73 -24.71 -17.54 8.76
C PRO A 73 -25.48 -17.27 10.06
N GLY A 74 -26.29 -16.21 10.03
CA GLY A 74 -27.51 -16.19 10.84
C GLY A 74 -28.57 -17.05 10.15
N GLY A 75 -28.93 -18.18 10.77
CA GLY A 75 -30.25 -18.81 10.58
C GLY A 75 -30.32 -20.06 9.70
N SER A 76 -30.38 -21.22 10.35
CA SER A 76 -31.42 -22.27 10.20
C SER A 76 -31.00 -23.41 11.13
N GLY A 77 -31.66 -23.71 12.24
CA GLY A 77 -33.12 -23.86 12.34
C GLY A 77 -33.52 -25.25 11.87
N VAL A 78 -33.12 -26.29 12.63
CA VAL A 78 -33.85 -27.54 12.91
C VAL A 78 -33.09 -28.32 13.99
#